data_AF-A0A1D8RVP5-F1
#
_entry.id   AF-A0A1D8RVP5-F1
#
_cell.length_a   1.000
_cell.length_b   1.000
_cell.length_c   1.000
_cell.angle_alpha   90.00
_cell.angle_beta   90.00
_cell.angle_gamma   90.00
#
_symmetry.space_group_name_H-M   'P 1'
#
loop_
_entity.id
_entity.type
_entity.pdbx_description
1 polymer ?
#
loop_
_entity_poly.entity_id
_entity_poly.type
_entity_poly.pdbx_seq_one_letter_code
_entity_poly.pdbx_strand_id
1 'polypeptide(L)'
;MSYCQEKIEEFTHPIINLLGDQLTWRWEDRFSAMLSEFSRDKKDKTLDALRQQFQHEWNKKTAKKAPHEIKEYLGPLIKLNKDQLILARPATDSTPAIIALWWPWGHGGTYSLRLAVLDSPYEYDESAQSDGKLFSRLKSMFS
;
A
#
# COMPACT_ATOMS: atom_id res chain seq x y z
N MET A 1 15.60 5.86 11.14
CA MET A 1 15.32 5.49 12.54
C MET A 1 13.90 5.00 12.52
N SER A 2 13.67 3.73 12.87
CA SER A 2 12.33 3.15 12.80
C SER A 2 11.41 3.82 13.80
N TYR A 3 10.18 4.10 13.39
CA TYR A 3 9.16 4.70 14.25
C TYR A 3 8.76 3.72 15.37
N CYS A 4 8.46 4.25 16.56
CA CYS A 4 7.86 3.44 17.62
C CYS A 4 6.40 3.06 17.28
N GLN A 5 5.88 2.02 17.95
CA GLN A 5 4.52 1.52 17.76
C GLN A 5 3.47 2.65 17.84
N GLU A 6 3.53 3.47 18.88
CA GLU A 6 2.58 4.58 19.10
C GLU A 6 2.51 5.52 17.89
N LYS A 7 3.65 5.83 17.28
CA LYS A 7 3.70 6.68 16.08
C LYS A 7 3.16 5.99 14.84
N ILE A 8 3.44 4.70 14.67
CA ILE A 8 2.90 3.93 13.54
C ILE A 8 1.38 3.82 13.66
N GLU A 9 0.86 3.57 14.87
CA GLU A 9 -0.58 3.60 15.15
C GLU A 9 -1.18 4.97 14.82
N GLU A 10 -0.56 6.06 15.31
CA GLU A 10 -0.99 7.44 15.03
C GLU A 10 -1.08 7.73 13.52
N PHE A 11 -0.02 7.43 12.77
CA PHE A 11 0.03 7.73 11.33
C PHE A 11 -0.89 6.84 10.48
N THR A 12 -1.19 5.62 10.94
CA THR A 12 -2.05 4.68 10.20
C THR A 12 -3.51 4.79 10.61
N HIS A 13 -3.82 5.36 11.77
CA HIS A 13 -5.19 5.51 12.29
C HIS A 13 -6.17 6.15 11.29
N PRO A 14 -5.83 7.23 10.55
CA PRO A 14 -6.74 7.80 9.56
C PRO A 14 -7.08 6.82 8.43
N ILE A 15 -6.13 6.00 7.99
CA ILE A 15 -6.37 4.96 6.96
C ILE A 15 -7.26 3.88 7.55
N ILE A 16 -6.96 3.40 8.76
CA ILE A 16 -7.73 2.36 9.46
C ILE A 16 -9.20 2.77 9.60
N ASN A 17 -9.48 4.00 10.01
CA ASN A 17 -10.84 4.51 10.15
C ASN A 17 -11.61 4.53 8.81
N LEU A 18 -10.94 4.82 7.71
CA LEU A 18 -11.55 4.82 6.37
C LEU A 18 -11.83 3.40 5.85
N LEU A 19 -11.02 2.42 6.25
CA LEU A 19 -11.26 1.00 5.91
C LEU A 19 -12.44 0.39 6.68
N GLY A 20 -12.87 1.06 7.75
CA GLY A 20 -14.06 0.74 8.51
C GLY A 20 -13.86 -0.34 9.58
N ASP A 21 -14.88 -0.48 10.43
CA ASP A 21 -14.96 -1.42 11.55
C ASP A 21 -15.00 -2.90 11.14
N GLN A 22 -15.26 -3.16 9.86
CA GLN A 22 -15.24 -4.51 9.28
C GLN A 22 -13.87 -5.21 9.35
N LEU A 23 -12.81 -4.46 9.61
CA LEU A 23 -11.44 -4.97 9.78
C LEU A 23 -11.01 -4.85 11.24
N THR A 24 -10.55 -5.96 11.82
CA THR A 24 -9.90 -5.95 13.13
C THR A 24 -8.42 -5.74 12.95
N TRP A 25 -7.86 -4.76 13.64
CA TRP A 25 -6.45 -4.39 13.56
C TRP A 25 -5.73 -4.77 14.84
N ARG A 26 -4.50 -5.24 14.69
CA ARG A 26 -3.57 -5.52 15.79
C ARG A 26 -2.17 -5.08 15.42
N TRP A 27 -1.36 -4.74 16.43
CA TRP A 27 0.06 -4.55 16.23
C TRP A 27 0.76 -5.87 15.87
N GLU A 28 1.78 -5.79 15.02
CA GLU A 28 2.65 -6.91 14.65
C GLU A 28 4.11 -6.49 14.79
N ASP A 29 4.77 -6.96 15.86
CA ASP A 29 6.16 -6.60 16.19
C ASP A 29 7.14 -6.94 15.07
N ARG A 30 6.97 -8.12 14.45
CA ARG A 30 7.91 -8.65 13.44
C ARG A 30 8.14 -7.69 12.27
N PHE A 31 7.10 -6.96 11.87
CA PHE A 31 7.17 -6.04 10.74
C PHE A 31 6.97 -4.58 11.16
N SER A 32 6.83 -4.33 12.47
CA SER A 32 6.50 -3.00 13.01
C SER A 32 5.34 -2.37 12.24
N ALA A 33 4.23 -3.10 12.16
CA ALA A 33 3.11 -2.75 11.30
C ALA A 33 1.77 -2.99 11.99
N MET A 34 0.76 -2.23 11.57
CA MET A 34 -0.63 -2.55 11.85
C MET A 34 -1.09 -3.65 10.91
N LEU A 35 -1.60 -4.75 11.46
CA LEU A 35 -2.02 -5.93 10.73
C LEU A 35 -3.53 -6.16 10.88
N SER A 36 -4.20 -6.41 9.77
CA SER A 36 -5.54 -6.98 9.75
C SER A 36 -5.57 -8.24 8.91
N GLU A 37 -6.29 -9.25 9.38
CA GLU A 37 -6.58 -10.49 8.66
C GLU A 37 -8.08 -10.61 8.46
N PHE A 38 -8.53 -10.87 7.24
CA PHE A 38 -9.95 -10.88 6.90
C PHE A 38 -10.28 -11.85 5.77
N SER A 39 -11.54 -12.25 5.69
CA SER A 39 -12.07 -13.17 4.69
C SER A 39 -12.21 -12.52 3.31
N ARG A 40 -12.15 -13.36 2.27
CA ARG A 40 -12.22 -12.94 0.86
C ARG A 40 -13.44 -12.09 0.50
N ASP A 41 -14.58 -12.27 1.17
CA ASP A 41 -15.81 -11.48 0.94
C ASP A 41 -15.60 -9.97 1.12
N LYS A 42 -14.67 -9.56 1.99
CA LYS A 42 -14.32 -8.15 2.21
C LYS A 42 -13.27 -7.61 1.24
N LYS A 43 -12.71 -8.45 0.36
CA LYS A 43 -11.57 -8.11 -0.50
C LYS A 43 -11.80 -6.85 -1.33
N ASP A 44 -12.85 -6.84 -2.15
CA ASP A 44 -13.00 -5.82 -3.18
C ASP A 44 -13.24 -4.45 -2.55
N LYS A 45 -14.13 -4.39 -1.56
CA LYS A 45 -14.40 -3.16 -0.78
C LYS A 45 -13.14 -2.63 -0.09
N THR A 46 -12.34 -3.49 0.55
CA THR A 46 -11.10 -3.07 1.21
C THR A 46 -10.06 -2.58 0.20
N LEU A 47 -9.89 -3.29 -0.92
CA LEU A 47 -8.90 -2.91 -1.92
C LEU A 47 -9.27 -1.60 -2.63
N ASP A 48 -10.55 -1.37 -2.91
CA ASP A 48 -11.04 -0.13 -3.49
C ASP A 48 -10.81 1.06 -2.54
N ALA A 49 -11.08 0.88 -1.25
CA ALA A 49 -10.79 1.90 -0.24
C ALA A 49 -9.29 2.20 -0.11
N LEU A 50 -8.42 1.18 -0.17
CA LEU A 50 -6.97 1.39 -0.22
C LEU A 50 -6.55 2.20 -1.45
N ARG A 51 -7.07 1.89 -2.63
CA ARG A 51 -6.71 2.62 -3.87
C ARG A 51 -7.15 4.08 -3.87
N GLN A 52 -8.09 4.46 -3.03
CA GLN A 52 -8.44 5.87 -2.81
C GLN A 52 -7.42 6.60 -1.93
N GLN A 53 -6.66 5.88 -1.10
CA GLN A 53 -5.71 6.45 -0.13
C GLN A 53 -4.24 6.36 -0.58
N PHE A 54 -3.92 5.42 -1.46
CA PHE A 54 -2.55 5.14 -1.91
C PHE A 54 -2.42 5.46 -3.40
N GLN A 55 -1.51 6.38 -3.75
CA GLN A 55 -1.33 6.84 -5.14
C GLN A 55 -0.61 5.81 -6.01
N HIS A 56 0.26 4.99 -5.42
CA HIS A 56 1.12 4.08 -6.15
C HIS A 56 0.79 2.63 -5.81
N GLU A 57 0.80 1.76 -6.83
CA GLU A 57 0.52 0.33 -6.70
C GLU A 57 1.50 -0.47 -7.56
N TRP A 58 2.05 -1.53 -6.97
CA TRP A 58 2.86 -2.52 -7.67
C TRP A 58 2.34 -3.93 -7.42
N ASN A 59 2.39 -4.73 -8.48
CA ASN A 59 2.07 -6.16 -8.47
C ASN A 59 3.30 -6.96 -8.97
N LYS A 60 3.18 -8.29 -9.04
CA LYS A 60 4.25 -9.17 -9.54
C LYS A 60 4.95 -8.71 -10.82
N LYS A 61 4.23 -8.08 -11.76
CA LYS A 61 4.79 -7.62 -13.05
C LYS A 61 5.50 -6.27 -12.92
N THR A 62 5.05 -5.41 -12.00
CA THR A 62 5.51 -4.02 -11.89
C THR A 62 6.43 -3.77 -10.69
N ALA A 63 6.56 -4.69 -9.74
CA ALA A 63 7.38 -4.52 -8.53
C ALA A 63 8.86 -4.16 -8.82
N LYS A 64 9.41 -4.59 -9.95
CA LYS A 64 10.75 -4.18 -10.39
C LYS A 64 10.89 -2.67 -10.62
N LYS A 65 9.79 -1.96 -10.89
CA LYS A 65 9.72 -0.51 -11.08
C LYS A 65 9.45 0.25 -9.77
N ALA A 66 9.36 -0.42 -8.62
CA ALA A 66 9.21 0.28 -7.34
C ALA A 66 10.45 1.14 -7.04
N PRO A 67 10.29 2.29 -6.35
CA PRO A 67 11.36 3.11 -5.80
C PRO A 67 12.40 2.31 -5.02
N HIS A 68 13.63 2.83 -4.97
CA HIS A 68 14.74 2.15 -4.31
C HIS A 68 14.47 1.97 -2.81
N GLU A 69 13.91 3.00 -2.16
CA GLU A 69 13.61 3.03 -0.74
C GLU A 69 12.58 1.98 -0.36
N ILE A 70 11.56 1.77 -1.21
CA ILE A 70 10.55 0.71 -1.03
C ILE A 70 11.20 -0.67 -1.20
N LYS A 71 12.10 -0.82 -2.18
CA LYS A 71 12.82 -2.09 -2.40
C LYS A 71 13.73 -2.44 -1.24
N GLU A 72 14.46 -1.46 -0.71
CA GLU A 72 15.35 -1.61 0.43
C GLU A 72 14.56 -2.00 1.67
N TYR A 73 13.49 -1.25 1.97
CA TYR A 73 12.61 -1.52 3.11
C TYR A 73 12.00 -2.93 3.06
N LEU A 74 11.50 -3.35 1.90
CA LEU A 74 10.86 -4.67 1.75
C LEU A 74 11.84 -5.83 1.62
N GLY A 75 13.07 -5.56 1.19
CA GLY A 75 14.08 -6.57 0.92
C GLY A 75 13.50 -7.72 0.08
N PRO A 76 13.55 -8.99 0.55
CA PRO A 76 12.97 -10.13 -0.18
C PRO A 76 11.46 -10.03 -0.48
N LEU A 77 10.69 -9.29 0.33
CA LEU A 77 9.23 -9.17 0.17
C LEU A 77 8.82 -8.40 -1.10
N ILE A 78 9.75 -7.68 -1.73
CA ILE A 78 9.50 -7.03 -3.03
C ILE A 78 9.20 -8.05 -4.15
N LYS A 79 9.62 -9.31 -3.98
CA LYS A 79 9.37 -10.39 -4.94
C LYS A 79 7.95 -10.93 -4.74
N LEU A 80 6.99 -10.26 -5.36
CA LEU A 80 5.57 -10.59 -5.20
C LEU A 80 5.16 -11.88 -5.93
N ASN A 81 4.29 -12.64 -5.27
CA ASN A 81 3.53 -13.73 -5.86
C ASN A 81 2.26 -13.23 -6.57
N LYS A 82 1.51 -14.16 -7.15
CA LYS A 82 0.22 -13.86 -7.78
C LYS A 82 -0.72 -13.24 -6.75
N ASP A 83 -1.44 -12.19 -7.15
CA ASP A 83 -2.46 -11.48 -6.36
C ASP A 83 -1.95 -10.77 -5.09
N GLN A 84 -0.63 -10.71 -4.89
CA GLN A 84 0.00 -9.83 -3.90
C GLN A 84 0.20 -8.43 -4.48
N LEU A 85 -0.02 -7.42 -3.65
CA LEU A 85 0.15 -6.01 -4.03
C LEU A 85 0.94 -5.27 -2.96
N ILE A 86 1.73 -4.30 -3.41
CA ILE A 86 2.29 -3.25 -2.59
C ILE A 86 1.58 -1.97 -3.02
N LEU A 87 0.94 -1.28 -2.09
CA LEU A 87 0.48 0.08 -2.32
C LEU A 87 1.31 1.04 -1.49
N ALA A 88 1.59 2.24 -2.00
CA ALA A 88 2.33 3.24 -1.28
C ALA A 88 1.76 4.65 -1.46
N ARG A 89 1.90 5.43 -0.40
CA ARG A 89 1.59 6.85 -0.30
C ARG A 89 2.90 7.59 0.03
N PRO A 90 3.33 8.58 -0.76
CA PRO A 90 4.56 9.31 -0.47
C PRO A 90 4.39 10.16 0.78
N ALA A 91 5.50 10.61 1.34
CA ALA A 91 5.48 11.54 2.46
C ALA A 91 4.89 12.89 2.01
N THR A 92 4.29 13.60 2.95
CA THR A 92 3.90 15.00 2.85
C THR A 92 4.60 15.79 3.94
N ASP A 93 4.39 17.10 3.99
CA ASP A 93 4.95 17.95 5.06
C ASP A 93 4.48 17.53 6.47
N SER A 94 3.35 16.84 6.58
CA SER A 94 2.74 16.46 7.86
C SER A 94 2.65 14.96 8.12
N THR A 95 2.86 14.12 7.11
CA THR A 95 2.73 12.66 7.24
C THR A 95 3.89 11.92 6.57
N PRO A 96 4.45 10.88 7.20
CA PRO A 96 5.48 10.07 6.56
C PRO A 96 4.91 9.26 5.40
N ALA A 97 5.81 8.69 4.60
CA ALA A 97 5.43 7.74 3.57
C ALA A 97 4.91 6.44 4.23
N ILE A 98 3.80 5.91 3.71
CA ILE A 98 3.15 4.72 4.24
C ILE A 98 3.00 3.69 3.12
N ILE A 99 3.23 2.43 3.46
CA ILE A 99 3.02 1.29 2.58
C ILE A 99 1.91 0.40 3.11
N ALA A 100 1.15 -0.19 2.18
CA ALA A 100 0.19 -1.24 2.43
C ALA A 100 0.62 -2.52 1.73
N LEU A 101 0.78 -3.61 2.49
CA LEU A 101 1.12 -4.93 1.97
C LEU A 101 -0.14 -5.81 1.94
N TRP A 102 -0.60 -6.11 0.74
CA TRP A 102 -1.78 -6.92 0.47
C TRP A 102 -1.42 -8.38 0.13
N TRP A 103 -1.69 -9.32 1.04
CA TRP A 103 -1.23 -10.71 0.93
C TRP A 103 -2.40 -11.72 1.03
N PRO A 104 -2.81 -12.40 -0.06
CA PRO A 104 -3.67 -13.58 0.01
C PRO A 104 -2.92 -14.78 0.61
N TRP A 105 -3.62 -15.57 1.44
CA TRP A 105 -3.09 -16.78 2.07
C TRP A 105 -3.56 -18.04 1.34
N GLY A 106 -2.66 -18.98 1.07
CA GLY A 106 -2.99 -20.29 0.49
C GLY A 106 -3.85 -20.16 -0.78
N HIS A 107 -5.08 -20.70 -0.73
CA HIS A 107 -6.07 -20.61 -1.82
C HIS A 107 -6.79 -19.24 -1.91
N GLY A 108 -6.34 -18.24 -1.16
CA GLY A 108 -6.88 -16.88 -1.09
C GLY A 108 -8.20 -16.76 -0.32
N GLY A 109 -8.51 -17.70 0.58
CA GLY A 109 -9.69 -17.60 1.46
C GLY A 109 -9.58 -16.47 2.49
N THR A 110 -8.34 -16.18 2.89
CA THR A 110 -7.97 -15.13 3.85
C THR A 110 -6.97 -14.18 3.20
N TYR A 111 -7.06 -12.91 3.57
CA TYR A 111 -6.12 -11.85 3.21
C TYR A 111 -5.51 -11.30 4.49
N SER A 112 -4.20 -11.04 4.47
CA SER A 112 -3.56 -10.16 5.43
C SER A 112 -3.24 -8.83 4.77
N LEU A 113 -3.58 -7.74 5.44
CA LEU A 113 -3.21 -6.38 5.10
C LEU A 113 -2.31 -5.83 6.20
N ARG A 114 -1.10 -5.37 5.83
CA ARG A 114 -0.21 -4.65 6.76
C ARG A 114 -0.09 -3.20 6.35
N LEU A 115 -0.16 -2.29 7.31
CA LEU A 115 0.17 -0.88 7.13
C LEU A 115 1.47 -0.59 7.90
N ALA A 116 2.48 -0.14 7.18
CA ALA A 116 3.78 0.20 7.75
C ALA A 116 4.22 1.59 7.32
N VAL A 117 5.00 2.25 8.18
CA VAL A 117 5.57 3.57 7.91
C VAL A 117 7.01 3.38 7.43
N LEU A 118 7.39 4.07 6.36
CA LEU A 118 8.76 4.06 5.86
C LEU A 118 9.62 5.05 6.65
N ASP A 119 10.83 4.64 6.99
CA ASP A 119 11.85 5.47 7.64
C ASP A 119 12.33 6.65 6.78
N SER A 120 12.07 6.61 5.49
CA SER A 120 12.53 7.61 4.52
C SER A 120 11.42 7.85 3.49
N PRO A 121 11.25 9.11 3.02
CA PRO A 121 10.39 9.37 1.89
C PRO A 121 10.93 8.61 0.67
N TYR A 122 10.06 8.30 -0.29
CA TYR A 122 10.47 7.78 -1.57
C TYR A 122 10.08 8.77 -2.66
N GLU A 123 10.91 8.87 -3.68
CA GLU A 123 10.59 9.62 -4.89
C GLU A 123 9.96 8.67 -5.91
N TYR A 124 8.97 9.18 -6.63
CA TYR A 124 8.29 8.41 -7.65
C TYR A 124 8.17 9.19 -8.94
N ASP A 125 8.86 8.70 -9.96
CA ASP A 125 8.77 9.27 -11.30
C ASP A 125 7.56 8.69 -12.04
N GLU A 126 6.49 9.48 -12.13
CA GLU A 126 5.28 9.10 -12.86
C GLU A 126 5.53 8.86 -14.35
N SER A 127 6.57 9.45 -14.94
CA SER A 127 6.88 9.33 -16.37
C SER A 127 7.34 7.91 -16.76
N ALA A 128 7.94 7.15 -15.82
CA ALA A 128 8.47 5.81 -16.03
C ALA A 128 7.39 4.69 -16.13
N GLN A 129 6.12 5.03 -15.87
CA GLN A 129 4.96 4.13 -16.04
C GLN A 129 4.11 4.43 -17.29
N SER A 130 4.49 5.42 -18.10
CA SER A 130 3.69 5.94 -19.23
C SER A 130 3.54 5.00 -20.45
N ASP A 131 3.86 3.72 -20.34
CA ASP A 131 3.54 2.73 -21.39
C ASP A 131 2.05 2.33 -21.41
N GLY A 132 1.20 2.85 -20.51
CA GLY A 132 -0.20 2.41 -20.39
C GLY A 132 -1.26 3.46 -20.08
N LYS A 133 -0.94 4.76 -20.07
CA LYS A 133 -1.86 5.84 -19.60
C LYS A 133 -2.14 6.94 -20.64
N LEU A 134 -2.12 6.62 -21.93
CA LEU A 134 -2.41 7.58 -23.02
C LEU A 134 -3.88 8.00 -23.18
N PHE A 135 -4.83 7.55 -22.34
CA PHE A 135 -6.26 7.85 -22.54
C PHE A 135 -6.89 8.89 -21.57
N SER A 136 -6.13 9.53 -20.68
CA SER A 136 -6.71 10.51 -19.73
C SER A 136 -6.66 11.98 -20.19
N ARG A 137 -6.14 12.31 -21.39
CA ARG A 137 -5.99 13.72 -21.86
C ARG A 137 -6.88 14.15 -23.03
N LEU A 138 -7.96 13.44 -23.33
CA LEU A 138 -8.91 13.79 -24.41
C LEU A 138 -10.33 14.10 -23.89
N LYS A 139 -10.44 15.01 -22.92
CA LYS A 139 -11.74 15.53 -22.44
C LYS A 139 -11.81 17.05 -22.30
N SER A 140 -11.16 17.81 -23.20
CA SER A 140 -11.41 19.26 -23.30
C SER A 140 -11.50 19.82 -24.73
N MET A 141 -11.79 18.99 -25.74
CA MET A 141 -12.03 19.47 -27.10
C MET A 141 -13.37 18.98 -27.63
N PHE A 142 -14.46 19.38 -26.97
CA PHE A 142 -15.78 19.55 -27.58
C PHE A 142 -16.50 20.63 -26.73
N SER A 143 -16.24 21.89 -27.08
CA SER A 143 -17.26 22.95 -27.02
C SER A 143 -18.02 22.95 -28.33
#